data_AF-A0AAP9Y5C7-F1
#
_entry.id   AF-A0AAP9Y5C7-F1
#
_cell.length_a   1.000
_cell.length_b   1.000
_cell.length_c   1.000
_cell.angle_alpha   90.00
_cell.angle_beta   90.00
_cell.angle_gamma   90.00
#
_symmetry.space_group_name_H-M   'P 1'
#
loop_
_entity.id
_entity.type
_entity.pdbx_description
1 polymer ?
#
loop_
_entity_poly.entity_id
_entity_poly.type
_entity_poly.pdbx_seq_one_letter_code
_entity_poly.pdbx_strand_id
1 'polypeptide(L)'
;MKKQISSIAAGQTAKALILVYLTFSVPIVLLGIVVAFVRYGSVELSTIFSALLLNAIIGFVLLWIACHAYNWVASRFGGIEIVLSDVPEEA
;
A
#
# COMPACT_ATOMS: atom_id res chain seq x y z
N MET A 1 -21.88 -0.76 -18.79
CA MET A 1 -21.91 -2.22 -18.51
C MET A 1 -21.36 -2.46 -17.10
N LYS A 2 -21.92 -3.39 -16.31
CA LYS A 2 -21.30 -3.82 -15.04
C LYS A 2 -20.16 -4.78 -15.35
N LYS A 3 -18.95 -4.51 -14.85
CA LYS A 3 -17.80 -5.43 -14.93
C LYS A 3 -17.35 -5.78 -13.51
N GLN A 4 -16.63 -6.88 -13.34
CA GLN A 4 -16.10 -7.29 -12.03
C GLN A 4 -14.60 -7.53 -12.13
N ILE A 5 -13.86 -7.10 -11.10
CA ILE A 5 -12.44 -7.42 -10.96
C ILE A 5 -12.32 -8.84 -10.41
N SER A 6 -12.19 -9.82 -11.30
CA SER A 6 -12.09 -11.24 -10.93
C SER A 6 -10.75 -11.62 -10.30
N SER A 7 -9.67 -10.95 -10.70
CA SER A 7 -8.34 -11.09 -10.11
C SER A 7 -7.51 -9.84 -10.34
N ILE A 8 -6.49 -9.65 -9.51
CA ILE A 8 -5.53 -8.56 -9.60
C ILE A 8 -4.13 -9.16 -9.67
N ALA A 9 -3.26 -8.59 -10.52
CA ALA A 9 -1.87 -8.99 -10.63
C ALA A 9 -1.07 -8.54 -9.40
N ALA A 10 -1.07 -9.37 -8.34
CA ALA A 10 -0.56 -9.02 -7.02
C ALA A 10 0.85 -8.41 -7.04
N GLY A 11 1.77 -8.92 -7.86
CA GLY A 11 3.11 -8.36 -7.98
C GLY A 11 3.15 -6.93 -8.54
N GLN A 12 2.38 -6.64 -9.59
CA GLN A 12 2.36 -5.30 -10.21
C GLN A 12 1.53 -4.32 -9.38
N THR A 13 0.39 -4.77 -8.85
CA THR A 13 -0.47 -3.94 -8.01
C THR A 13 0.20 -3.59 -6.68
N ALA A 14 0.87 -4.53 -6.02
CA ALA A 14 1.60 -4.22 -4.79
C ALA A 14 2.72 -3.19 -5.00
N LYS A 15 3.40 -3.21 -6.16
CA LYS A 15 4.41 -2.19 -6.53
C LYS A 15 3.82 -0.79 -6.70
N ALA A 16 2.62 -0.68 -7.27
CA ALA A 16 1.94 0.60 -7.36
C ALA A 16 1.44 1.06 -5.97
N LEU A 17 0.79 0.14 -5.23
CA LEU A 17 0.24 0.42 -3.92
C LEU A 17 1.31 0.79 -2.88
N ILE A 18 2.51 0.22 -2.96
CA ILE A 18 3.58 0.56 -2.00
C ILE A 18 4.03 2.01 -2.15
N LEU A 19 4.04 2.57 -3.36
CA LEU A 19 4.38 3.99 -3.57
C LEU A 19 3.34 4.91 -2.94
N VAL A 20 2.06 4.55 -3.09
CA VAL A 20 0.96 5.25 -2.42
C VAL A 20 1.09 5.13 -0.90
N TYR A 21 1.31 3.91 -0.39
CA TYR A 21 1.51 3.64 1.04
C TYR A 21 2.68 4.44 1.63
N LEU A 22 3.81 4.52 0.94
CA LEU A 22 4.99 5.26 1.41
C LEU A 22 4.73 6.76 1.52
N THR A 23 3.93 7.32 0.61
CA THR A 23 3.55 8.75 0.66
C THR A 23 2.84 9.11 1.97
N PHE A 24 2.00 8.21 2.50
CA PHE A 24 1.28 8.44 3.74
C PHE A 24 2.02 7.91 4.98
N SER A 25 2.70 6.78 4.88
CA SER A 25 3.35 6.13 6.02
C SER A 25 4.66 6.80 6.43
N VAL A 26 5.46 7.33 5.49
CA VAL A 26 6.72 8.00 5.81
C VAL A 26 6.51 9.20 6.75
N PRO A 27 5.57 10.12 6.49
CA PRO A 27 5.24 11.20 7.44
C PRO A 27 4.89 10.67 8.84
N ILE A 28 4.13 9.58 8.93
CA ILE A 28 3.73 8.98 10.21
C ILE A 28 4.94 8.40 10.95
N VAL A 29 5.82 7.68 10.24
CA VAL A 29 7.07 7.14 10.82
C VAL A 29 7.98 8.27 11.30
N LEU A 30 8.10 9.36 10.53
CA LEU A 30 8.87 10.53 10.92
C LEU A 30 8.30 11.23 12.15
N LEU A 31 6.97 11.32 12.28
CA LEU A 31 6.34 11.82 13.51
C LEU A 31 6.69 10.94 14.72
N GLY A 32 6.70 9.61 14.55
CA GLY A 32 7.16 8.68 15.59
C GLY A 32 8.62 8.92 16.00
N ILE A 33 9.49 9.21 15.04
CA ILE A 33 10.89 9.57 15.29
C ILE A 33 11.00 10.90 16.04
N VAL A 34 10.20 11.90 15.70
CA VAL A 34 10.15 13.18 16.44
C VAL A 34 9.74 12.95 17.89
N VAL A 35 8.70 12.13 18.13
CA VAL A 35 8.27 11.77 19.49
C VAL A 35 9.39 11.05 20.25
N ALA A 36 10.10 10.11 19.61
CA ALA A 36 11.23 9.43 20.21
C ALA A 36 12.37 10.41 20.56
N PHE A 37 12.67 11.36 19.67
CA PHE A 37 13.68 12.38 19.91
C PHE A 37 13.34 13.28 21.10
N VAL A 38 12.09 13.75 21.19
CA VAL A 38 11.61 14.56 22.33
C VAL A 38 11.72 13.79 23.64
N ARG A 39 11.45 12.47 23.62
CA ARG A 39 11.45 11.64 24.83
C ARG A 39 12.84 11.22 25.29
N TYR A 40 13.73 10.88 24.37
CA TYR A 40 15.04 10.29 24.67
C TYR A 40 16.21 11.25 24.46
N GLY A 41 15.96 12.43 23.88
CA GLY A 41 16.97 13.49 23.64
C GLY A 41 17.88 13.22 22.45
N SER A 42 17.92 11.99 21.92
CA SER A 42 18.66 11.62 20.73
C SER A 42 18.01 10.43 20.02
N VAL A 43 18.21 10.35 18.70
CA VAL A 43 17.85 9.19 17.88
C VAL A 43 19.00 8.97 16.90
N GLU A 44 19.52 7.74 16.86
CA GLU A 44 20.59 7.42 15.93
C GLU A 44 20.09 7.42 14.49
N LEU A 45 20.94 7.87 13.57
CA LEU A 45 20.65 7.88 12.14
C LEU A 45 20.38 6.46 11.60
N SER A 46 21.09 5.46 12.12
CA SER A 46 20.88 4.03 11.86
C SER A 46 19.44 3.61 12.15
N THR A 47 18.85 4.10 13.25
CA THR A 47 17.49 3.78 13.68
C THR A 47 16.46 4.40 12.73
N ILE A 48 16.69 5.64 12.28
CA ILE A 48 15.82 6.33 11.31
C ILE A 48 15.77 5.55 10.00
N PHE A 49 16.93 5.23 9.43
CA PHE A 49 17.01 4.46 8.18
C PHE A 49 16.39 3.07 8.34
N SER A 50 16.69 2.38 9.44
CA SER A 50 16.13 1.05 9.70
C SER A 50 14.61 1.11 9.83
N ALA A 51 14.05 2.08 10.55
CA ALA A 51 12.61 2.24 10.69
C ALA A 51 11.90 2.49 9.35
N LEU A 52 12.46 3.36 8.51
CA LEU A 52 11.91 3.65 7.18
C LEU A 52 12.00 2.43 6.25
N LEU A 53 13.14 1.73 6.25
CA LEU A 53 13.34 0.53 5.44
C LEU A 53 12.41 -0.60 5.87
N LEU A 54 12.29 -0.83 7.17
CA LEU A 54 11.45 -1.86 7.75
C LEU A 54 9.97 -1.56 7.49
N ASN A 55 9.54 -0.29 7.58
CA ASN A 55 8.21 0.16 7.16
C ASN A 55 7.93 -0.15 5.68
N ALA A 56 8.88 0.11 4.79
CA ALA A 56 8.72 -0.17 3.36
C ALA A 56 8.62 -1.67 3.08
N ILE A 57 9.47 -2.49 3.69
CA ILE A 57 9.48 -3.95 3.50
C ILE A 57 8.18 -4.56 4.05
N ILE A 58 7.81 -4.23 5.28
CA ILE A 58 6.57 -4.73 5.89
C ILE A 58 5.37 -4.26 5.08
N GLY A 59 5.30 -2.97 4.74
CA GLY A 59 4.22 -2.41 3.94
C GLY A 59 4.05 -3.15 2.61
N PHE A 60 5.16 -3.42 1.92
CA PHE A 60 5.13 -4.14 0.64
C PHE A 60 4.62 -5.57 0.81
N VAL A 61 5.15 -6.31 1.79
CA VAL A 61 4.73 -7.70 2.06
C VAL A 61 3.25 -7.75 2.42
N LEU A 62 2.77 -6.85 3.29
CA LEU A 62 1.35 -6.79 3.67
C LEU A 62 0.45 -6.46 2.48
N LEU A 63 0.83 -5.51 1.64
CA LEU A 63 0.08 -5.18 0.42
C LEU A 63 0.06 -6.34 -0.58
N TRP A 64 1.19 -7.02 -0.73
CA TRP A 64 1.29 -8.21 -1.58
C TRP A 64 0.40 -9.35 -1.07
N ILE A 65 0.37 -9.59 0.24
CA ILE A 65 -0.55 -10.52 0.89
C ILE A 65 -2.00 -10.07 0.69
N ALA A 66 -2.31 -8.78 0.83
CA ALA A 66 -3.65 -8.25 0.64
C ALA A 66 -4.17 -8.49 -0.79
N CYS A 67 -3.31 -8.32 -1.80
CA CYS A 67 -3.68 -8.67 -3.18
C CYS A 67 -3.96 -10.17 -3.36
N HIS A 68 -3.19 -11.05 -2.73
CA HIS A 68 -3.43 -12.49 -2.77
C HIS A 68 -4.72 -12.88 -2.04
N ALA A 69 -4.94 -12.29 -0.85
CA ALA A 69 -6.17 -12.47 -0.08
C ALA A 69 -7.38 -12.03 -0.90
N TYR A 70 -7.29 -10.89 -1.59
CA TYR A 70 -8.34 -10.45 -2.51
C TYR A 70 -8.62 -11.47 -3.60
N ASN A 71 -7.60 -11.97 -4.30
CA ASN A 71 -7.78 -12.96 -5.37
C ASN A 71 -8.44 -14.25 -4.85
N TRP A 72 -8.06 -14.68 -3.65
CA TRP A 72 -8.67 -15.83 -2.99
C TRP A 72 -10.15 -15.59 -2.68
N VAL A 73 -10.50 -14.44 -2.09
CA VAL A 73 -11.90 -14.07 -1.82
C VAL A 73 -12.70 -13.96 -3.13
N ALA A 74 -12.14 -13.28 -4.13
CA ALA A 74 -12.80 -13.07 -5.42
C ALA A 74 -13.12 -14.38 -6.14
N SER A 75 -12.26 -15.40 -6.00
CA SER A 75 -12.48 -16.74 -6.55
C SER A 75 -13.63 -17.52 -5.89
N ARG A 76 -13.99 -17.17 -4.64
CA ARG A 76 -14.90 -17.96 -3.81
C ARG A 76 -16.25 -17.28 -3.54
N PHE A 77 -16.25 -15.96 -3.44
CA PHE A 77 -17.44 -15.16 -3.09
C PHE A 77 -17.81 -14.13 -4.16
N GLY A 78 -17.01 -14.00 -5.22
CA GLY A 78 -17.11 -12.90 -6.18
C GLY A 78 -16.21 -11.71 -5.77
N GLY A 79 -15.73 -11.00 -6.78
CA GLY A 79 -14.84 -9.84 -6.64
C GLY A 79 -15.60 -8.51 -6.61
N ILE A 80 -14.85 -7.40 -6.58
CA ILE A 80 -15.42 -6.05 -6.60
C ILE A 80 -16.08 -5.77 -7.95
N GLU A 81 -17.36 -5.41 -7.91
CA GLU A 81 -18.08 -4.89 -9.07
C GLU A 81 -17.68 -3.43 -9.33
N ILE A 82 -17.43 -3.12 -10.60
CA ILE A 82 -17.11 -1.79 -11.08
C ILE A 82 -18.14 -1.36 -12.13
N VAL A 83 -18.58 -0.11 -12.03
CA VAL A 83 -19.38 0.55 -13.06
C VAL A 83 -18.44 1.43 -13.87
N LEU A 84 -18.31 1.13 -15.16
CA LEU A 84 -17.50 1.93 -16.07
C LEU A 84 -18.40 2.95 -16.78
N SER A 85 -17.92 4.19 -16.82
CA SER A 85 -18.45 5.24 -17.70
C SER A 85 -17.55 5.33 -18.92
N ASP A 86 -18.15 5.35 -20.10
CA ASP A 86 -17.40 5.56 -21.34
C ASP A 86 -16.93 7.03 -21.37
N VAL A 87 -15.64 7.23 -21.70
CA VAL A 87 -15.09 8.56 -21.93
C VAL A 87 -15.42 8.94 -23.38
N PRO A 88 -15.98 10.13 -23.65
CA PRO A 88 -16.23 10.56 -25.03
C PRO A 88 -14.91 10.56 -25.81
N GLU A 89 -14.89 9.97 -27.00
CA GLU A 89 -13.77 10.12 -27.93
C GLU A 89 -13.61 11.61 -28.25
N GLU A 90 -12.45 12.18 -27.91
CA GLU A 90 -12.10 13.53 -28.36
C GLU A 90 -12.04 13.51 -29.89
N ALA A 91 -13.01 14.16 -30.51
CA ALA A 91 -13.20 14.24 -31.97
C ALA A 91 -12.15 15.13 -32.66
#